data_AF-D3QB01-F1
#
_entry.id   AF-D3QB01-F1
#
_cell.length_a   1.000
_cell.length_b   1.000
_cell.length_c   1.000
_cell.angle_alpha   90.00
_cell.angle_beta   90.00
_cell.angle_gamma   90.00
#
_symmetry.space_group_name_H-M   'P 1'
#
loop_
_entity.id
_entity.type
_entity.pdbx_description
1 polymer ?
#
loop_
_entity_poly.entity_id
_entity_poly.type
_entity_poly.pdbx_seq_one_letter_code
_entity_poly.pdbx_strand_id
1 'polypeptide(L)'
;MVLTGEFSWFCCGNAWGPCGTAGTGACGTCHSGNLQHAWPNASDACFAITRPDRCGVSLARRTCGHRHTTTNRCTGQAVTTSIADCGPQTDLFCGEQSCCGSTCGSNRIMDLTPAAYSRIADLSSGLRPCTIT
;
A
#
# COMPACT_ATOMS: atom_id res chain seq x y z
N MET A 1 16.34 5.65 0.06
CA MET A 1 16.14 5.03 1.39
C MET A 1 15.19 3.86 1.17
N VAL A 2 15.51 2.69 1.72
CA VAL A 2 14.62 1.51 1.64
C VAL A 2 13.75 1.50 2.88
N LEU A 3 12.43 1.48 2.71
CA LEU A 3 11.47 1.35 3.80
C LEU A 3 11.01 -0.11 3.90
N THR A 4 10.91 -0.65 5.10
CA THR A 4 10.38 -2.00 5.35
C THR A 4 9.08 -1.89 6.14
N GLY A 5 8.09 -2.71 5.79
CA GLY A 5 6.85 -2.85 6.55
C GLY A 5 5.94 -3.89 5.91
N GLU A 6 4.64 -3.67 5.97
CA GLU A 6 3.65 -4.56 5.37
C GLU A 6 2.91 -3.87 4.24
N PHE A 7 2.53 -4.67 3.24
CA PHE A 7 1.59 -4.25 2.22
C PHE A 7 0.33 -5.12 2.21
N SER A 8 -0.78 -4.48 1.85
CA SER A 8 -2.07 -5.12 1.64
C SER A 8 -2.65 -4.71 0.28
N TRP A 9 -3.94 -4.92 0.07
CA TRP A 9 -4.66 -4.41 -1.08
C TRP A 9 -6.01 -3.81 -0.73
N PHE A 10 -6.51 -2.92 -1.59
CA PHE A 10 -7.79 -2.24 -1.42
C PHE A 10 -8.52 -2.05 -2.75
N CYS A 11 -9.85 -1.92 -2.70
CA CYS A 11 -10.68 -1.63 -3.86
C CYS A 11 -10.88 -0.13 -4.06
N CYS A 12 -10.79 0.34 -5.30
CA CYS A 12 -11.12 1.70 -5.70
C CYS A 12 -11.65 1.79 -7.15
N GLY A 13 -12.38 2.85 -7.45
CA GLY A 13 -12.93 3.13 -8.78
C GLY A 13 -13.93 2.08 -9.25
N ASN A 14 -13.92 1.81 -10.56
CA ASN A 14 -14.82 0.84 -11.19
C ASN A 14 -14.56 -0.60 -10.71
N ALA A 15 -15.59 -1.44 -10.79
CA ALA A 15 -15.50 -2.86 -10.47
C ALA A 15 -14.40 -3.56 -11.30
N TRP A 16 -13.59 -4.38 -10.63
CA TRP A 16 -12.51 -5.15 -11.24
C TRP A 16 -12.13 -6.33 -10.33
N GLY A 17 -12.00 -7.53 -10.91
CA GLY A 17 -11.67 -8.74 -10.14
C GLY A 17 -12.68 -8.94 -9.00
N PRO A 18 -12.24 -9.07 -7.72
CA PRO A 18 -13.14 -9.23 -6.57
C PRO A 18 -13.78 -7.91 -6.10
N CYS A 19 -13.42 -6.76 -6.68
CA CYS A 19 -13.90 -5.46 -6.25
C CYS A 19 -15.20 -5.05 -6.95
N GLY A 20 -16.16 -4.54 -6.18
CA GLY A 20 -17.28 -3.73 -6.69
C GLY A 20 -16.87 -2.28 -6.95
N THR A 21 -17.85 -1.43 -7.27
CA THR A 21 -17.62 0.02 -7.46
C THR A 21 -17.34 0.71 -6.13
N ALA A 22 -16.33 1.59 -6.11
CA ALA A 22 -15.91 2.40 -4.97
C ALA A 22 -15.48 3.80 -5.41
N GLY A 23 -15.06 4.65 -4.46
CA GLY A 23 -14.50 5.97 -4.75
C GLY A 23 -13.18 5.91 -5.52
N THR A 24 -12.83 6.96 -6.24
CA THR A 24 -11.59 7.07 -7.04
C THR A 24 -10.38 7.54 -6.23
N GLY A 25 -10.42 7.35 -4.90
CA GLY A 25 -9.37 7.74 -3.97
C GLY A 25 -9.18 9.25 -3.83
N ALA A 26 -8.33 9.65 -2.89
CA ALA A 26 -8.01 11.04 -2.58
C ALA A 26 -7.36 11.80 -3.75
N CYS A 27 -6.73 11.10 -4.70
CA CYS A 27 -6.21 11.70 -5.92
C CYS A 27 -7.25 11.83 -7.03
N GLY A 28 -8.43 11.22 -6.89
CA GLY A 28 -9.49 11.20 -7.91
C GLY A 28 -9.22 10.29 -9.10
N THR A 29 -8.12 9.52 -9.09
CA THR A 29 -7.64 8.73 -10.25
C THR A 29 -7.53 7.24 -9.97
N CYS A 30 -7.95 6.75 -8.81
CA CYS A 30 -7.77 5.36 -8.39
C CYS A 30 -8.74 4.42 -9.12
N HIS A 31 -8.19 3.36 -9.71
CA HIS A 31 -8.93 2.26 -10.31
C HIS A 31 -8.30 0.92 -9.96
N SER A 32 -9.11 -0.02 -9.48
CA SER A 32 -8.67 -1.37 -9.06
C SER A 32 -7.95 -2.16 -10.15
N GLY A 33 -8.23 -1.87 -11.43
CA GLY A 33 -7.58 -2.49 -12.58
C GLY A 33 -6.24 -1.89 -13.01
N ASN A 34 -5.81 -0.78 -12.40
CA ASN A 34 -4.57 -0.08 -12.75
C ASN A 34 -3.43 -0.44 -11.79
N LEU A 35 -2.18 -0.12 -12.15
CA LEU A 35 -1.03 -0.30 -11.27
C LEU A 35 -0.87 0.91 -10.33
N GLN A 36 -1.68 0.97 -9.29
CA GLN A 36 -1.75 2.09 -8.35
C GLN A 36 -1.66 1.64 -6.89
N HIS A 37 -1.43 2.59 -5.98
CA HIS A 37 -1.41 2.34 -4.54
C HIS A 37 -1.90 3.55 -3.72
N ALA A 38 -2.24 3.28 -2.46
CA ALA A 38 -2.45 4.28 -1.44
C ALA A 38 -1.12 4.55 -0.69
N TRP A 39 -0.82 5.83 -0.42
CA TRP A 39 0.36 6.23 0.35
C TRP A 39 -0.03 7.08 1.57
N PRO A 40 0.45 6.78 2.80
CA PRO A 40 -0.02 7.48 3.99
C PRO A 40 0.38 8.96 4.01
N ASN A 41 1.59 9.28 3.54
CA ASN A 41 2.10 10.65 3.50
C ASN A 41 1.96 11.29 2.10
N ALA A 42 0.78 11.15 1.47
CA ALA A 42 0.54 11.70 0.13
C ALA A 42 0.21 13.20 0.10
N SER A 43 -0.39 13.71 1.17
CA SER A 43 -0.72 15.12 1.40
C SER A 43 -0.80 15.36 2.92
N ASP A 44 -0.98 16.61 3.35
CA ASP A 44 -1.21 16.89 4.78
C ASP A 44 -2.52 16.27 5.27
N ALA A 45 -3.55 16.26 4.43
CA ALA A 45 -4.81 15.60 4.73
C ALA A 45 -4.64 14.08 4.88
N CYS A 46 -3.88 13.43 3.99
CA CYS A 46 -3.58 12.00 4.12
C CYS A 46 -2.77 11.72 5.39
N PHE A 47 -1.76 12.54 5.67
CA PHE A 47 -0.93 12.34 6.86
C PHE A 47 -1.74 12.51 8.15
N ALA A 48 -2.64 13.50 8.20
CA ALA A 48 -3.49 13.76 9.36
C ALA A 48 -4.40 12.59 9.75
N ILE A 49 -4.83 11.78 8.78
CA ILE A 49 -5.69 10.60 9.03
C ILE A 49 -4.92 9.29 9.15
N THR A 50 -3.74 9.16 8.54
CA THR A 50 -3.01 7.88 8.52
C THR A 50 -1.93 7.76 9.59
N ARG A 51 -1.36 8.89 10.02
CA ARG A 51 -0.47 9.04 11.17
C ARG A 51 0.59 7.93 11.33
N PRO A 52 1.37 7.60 10.29
CA PRO A 52 2.43 6.58 10.39
C PRO A 52 3.49 6.93 11.45
N ASP A 53 3.63 8.21 11.80
CA ASP A 53 4.50 8.69 12.86
C ASP A 53 4.16 8.11 14.24
N ARG A 54 2.87 7.82 14.51
CA ARG A 54 2.44 7.20 15.77
C ARG A 54 2.97 5.78 15.94
N CYS A 55 3.29 5.10 14.85
CA CYS A 55 3.91 3.78 14.85
C CYS A 55 5.44 3.84 14.76
N GLY A 56 6.05 5.03 14.86
CA GLY A 56 7.48 5.23 14.65
C GLY A 56 7.93 5.07 13.20
N VAL A 57 6.99 5.08 12.24
CA VAL A 57 7.29 4.95 10.81
C VAL A 57 7.44 6.33 10.19
N SER A 58 8.64 6.63 9.69
CA SER A 58 8.90 7.87 8.94
C SER A 58 8.75 7.64 7.44
N LEU A 59 7.76 8.27 6.84
CA LEU A 59 7.48 8.21 5.40
C LEU A 59 7.79 9.55 4.74
N ALA A 60 8.50 9.52 3.61
CA ALA A 60 8.69 10.73 2.82
C ALA A 60 7.36 11.24 2.23
N ARG A 61 7.17 12.57 2.20
CA ARG A 61 6.05 13.19 1.48
C ARG A 61 6.23 12.94 -0.02
N ARG A 62 5.22 12.33 -0.64
CA ARG A 62 5.16 12.04 -2.08
C ARG A 62 3.74 12.19 -2.58
N THR A 63 3.51 13.04 -3.58
CA THR A 63 2.16 13.40 -4.02
C THR A 63 1.60 12.42 -5.05
N CYS A 64 0.29 12.55 -5.33
CA CYS A 64 -0.42 11.82 -6.38
C CYS A 64 0.40 11.71 -7.68
N GLY A 65 0.42 10.51 -8.26
CA GLY A 65 1.18 10.20 -9.47
C GLY A 65 2.66 9.84 -9.24
N HIS A 66 3.24 10.11 -8.06
CA HIS A 66 4.58 9.63 -7.74
C HIS A 66 4.62 8.10 -7.74
N ARG A 67 5.74 7.53 -8.17
CA ARG A 67 5.89 6.09 -8.34
C ARG A 67 6.80 5.51 -7.26
N HIS A 68 6.34 4.43 -6.65
CA HIS A 68 7.13 3.59 -5.75
C HIS A 68 7.25 2.20 -6.35
N THR A 69 8.33 1.51 -6.02
CA THR A 69 8.46 0.07 -6.27
C THR A 69 8.29 -0.67 -4.97
N THR A 70 7.27 -1.53 -4.90
CA THR A 70 6.99 -2.42 -3.77
C THR A 70 7.52 -3.80 -4.09
N THR A 71 8.39 -4.33 -3.24
CA THR A 71 8.95 -5.68 -3.36
C THR A 71 8.37 -6.56 -2.26
N ASN A 72 7.73 -7.67 -2.64
CA ASN A 72 7.29 -8.69 -1.70
C ASN A 72 8.51 -9.44 -1.16
N ARG A 73 8.78 -9.30 0.15
CA ARG A 73 9.97 -9.91 0.76
C ARG A 73 9.89 -11.43 0.86
N CYS A 74 8.69 -12.02 0.71
CA CYS A 74 8.52 -13.48 0.70
C CYS A 74 9.03 -14.12 -0.59
N THR A 75 8.85 -13.44 -1.72
CA THR A 75 9.08 -14.02 -3.05
C THR A 75 10.17 -13.30 -3.84
N GLY A 76 10.53 -12.07 -3.43
CA GLY A 76 11.43 -11.19 -4.17
C GLY A 76 10.77 -10.52 -5.39
N GLN A 77 9.50 -10.79 -5.66
CA GLN A 77 8.78 -10.16 -6.78
C GLN A 77 8.47 -8.69 -6.47
N ALA A 78 8.52 -7.85 -7.50
CA ALA A 78 8.34 -6.41 -7.36
C ALA A 78 7.36 -5.84 -8.38
N VAL A 79 6.69 -4.75 -8.00
CA VAL A 79 5.79 -3.97 -8.88
C VAL A 79 5.98 -2.49 -8.63
N THR A 80 6.08 -1.72 -9.72
CA THR A 80 6.09 -0.26 -9.66
C THR A 80 4.68 0.27 -9.90
N THR A 81 4.18 1.08 -8.97
CA THR A 81 2.82 1.63 -9.00
C THR A 81 2.84 3.13 -8.72
N SER A 82 1.79 3.85 -9.11
CA SER A 82 1.63 5.28 -8.81
C SER A 82 0.68 5.54 -7.63
N ILE A 83 0.96 6.59 -6.86
CA ILE A 83 0.09 7.05 -5.76
C ILE A 83 -1.23 7.53 -6.34
N ALA A 84 -2.34 6.96 -5.86
CA ALA A 84 -3.71 7.32 -6.25
C ALA A 84 -4.67 7.54 -5.08
N ASP A 85 -4.26 7.24 -3.84
CA ASP A 85 -5.10 7.41 -2.65
C ASP A 85 -4.29 7.72 -1.38
N CYS A 86 -4.99 8.15 -0.33
CA CYS A 86 -4.50 8.16 1.04
C CYS A 86 -4.65 6.76 1.64
N GLY A 87 -3.64 6.30 2.35
CA GLY A 87 -3.74 5.06 3.11
C GLY A 87 -2.47 4.23 3.01
N PRO A 88 -2.38 3.13 3.74
CA PRO A 88 -3.29 2.69 4.81
C PRO A 88 -3.38 3.69 5.97
N GLN A 89 -4.44 3.59 6.80
CA GLN A 89 -4.48 4.24 8.12
C GLN A 89 -3.50 3.54 9.08
N THR A 90 -2.20 3.76 8.87
CA THR A 90 -1.12 3.04 9.53
C THR A 90 -1.24 3.04 11.05
N ASP A 91 -1.74 4.12 11.67
CA ASP A 91 -1.89 4.20 13.13
C ASP A 91 -2.91 3.22 13.73
N LEU A 92 -3.89 2.76 12.95
CA LEU A 92 -4.79 1.66 13.37
C LEU A 92 -4.10 0.29 13.36
N PHE A 93 -2.95 0.17 12.68
CA PHE A 93 -2.22 -1.07 12.47
C PHE A 93 -0.80 -1.00 13.08
N CYS A 94 -0.56 -0.12 14.05
CA CYS A 94 0.73 -0.08 14.75
C CYS A 94 1.03 -1.43 15.38
N GLY A 95 2.19 -2.01 15.06
CA GLY A 95 2.61 -3.32 15.55
C GLY A 95 1.92 -4.50 14.85
N GLU A 96 1.07 -4.28 13.84
CA GLU A 96 0.68 -5.35 12.91
C GLU A 96 1.95 -6.00 12.35
N GLN A 97 1.91 -7.33 12.20
CA GLN A 97 3.05 -8.09 11.72
C GLN A 97 2.60 -9.31 10.91
N SER A 98 3.16 -9.42 9.71
CA SER A 98 2.95 -10.50 8.77
C SER A 98 4.30 -11.09 8.40
N CYS A 99 4.33 -12.42 8.35
CA CYS A 99 5.53 -13.20 8.10
C CYS A 99 5.31 -14.28 7.04
N CYS A 100 6.40 -14.68 6.41
CA CYS A 100 6.51 -15.84 5.56
C CYS A 100 7.83 -16.54 5.88
N GLY A 101 7.73 -17.61 6.68
CA GLY A 101 8.90 -18.19 7.34
C GLY A 101 9.53 -17.19 8.31
N SER A 102 10.83 -16.97 8.20
CA SER A 102 11.60 -16.03 9.04
C SER A 102 11.56 -14.58 8.54
N THR A 103 10.96 -14.33 7.38
CA THR A 103 10.86 -12.97 6.82
C THR A 103 9.58 -12.32 7.30
N CYS A 104 9.72 -11.25 8.09
CA CYS A 104 8.61 -10.48 8.62
C CYS A 104 8.71 -8.99 8.25
N GLY A 105 7.57 -8.32 8.29
CA GLY A 105 7.42 -6.88 8.16
C GLY A 105 6.40 -6.43 9.18
N SER A 106 6.51 -5.19 9.66
CA SER A 106 5.58 -4.64 10.63
C SER A 106 5.07 -3.28 10.21
N ASN A 107 3.88 -2.97 10.68
CA ASN A 107 3.09 -1.80 10.33
C ASN A 107 2.70 -1.81 8.84
N ARG A 108 1.40 -1.70 8.60
CA ARG A 108 0.88 -1.53 7.24
C ARG A 108 1.21 -0.14 6.72
N ILE A 109 1.97 -0.10 5.62
CA ILE A 109 2.51 1.15 5.05
C ILE A 109 2.16 1.35 3.58
N MET A 110 1.57 0.35 2.93
CA MET A 110 1.27 0.35 1.51
C MET A 110 0.01 -0.48 1.23
N ASP A 111 -0.99 0.10 0.59
CA ASP A 111 -2.12 -0.67 0.06
C ASP A 111 -2.07 -0.60 -1.46
N LEU A 112 -1.93 -1.76 -2.10
CA LEU A 112 -1.90 -1.87 -3.54
C LEU A 112 -3.32 -2.01 -4.09
N THR A 113 -3.54 -1.49 -5.29
CA THR A 113 -4.70 -1.93 -6.07
C THR A 113 -4.61 -3.44 -6.35
N PRO A 114 -5.75 -4.14 -6.54
CA PRO A 114 -5.73 -5.57 -6.73
C PRO A 114 -4.92 -5.99 -7.98
N ALA A 115 -5.00 -5.21 -9.07
CA ALA A 115 -4.17 -5.44 -10.26
C ALA A 115 -2.68 -5.35 -9.99
N ALA A 116 -2.24 -4.46 -9.09
CA ALA A 116 -0.84 -4.35 -8.67
C ALA A 116 -0.44 -5.47 -7.71
N TYR A 117 -1.28 -5.76 -6.71
CA TYR A 117 -1.02 -6.82 -5.74
C TYR A 117 -0.83 -8.17 -6.44
N SER A 118 -1.71 -8.49 -7.40
CA SER A 118 -1.65 -9.70 -8.22
C SER A 118 -0.39 -9.84 -9.09
N ARG A 119 0.47 -8.81 -9.17
CA ARG A 119 1.79 -8.94 -9.82
C ARG A 119 2.85 -9.55 -8.91
N ILE A 120 2.66 -9.51 -7.59
CA ILE A 120 3.67 -9.89 -6.61
C ILE A 120 3.18 -10.84 -5.51
N ALA A 121 1.87 -11.11 -5.45
CA ALA A 121 1.25 -12.05 -4.52
C ALA A 121 -0.20 -12.41 -4.94
N ASP A 122 -0.74 -13.52 -4.43
CA ASP A 122 -2.16 -13.87 -4.57
C ASP A 122 -3.03 -13.06 -3.61
N LEU A 123 -4.15 -12.49 -4.09
CA LEU A 123 -5.03 -11.64 -3.29
C LEU A 123 -5.52 -12.31 -1.99
N SER A 124 -5.70 -13.63 -2.02
CA SER A 124 -6.09 -14.43 -0.85
C SER A 124 -5.04 -14.44 0.27
N SER A 125 -3.81 -14.05 -0.02
CA SER A 125 -2.76 -13.95 0.98
C SER A 125 -2.82 -12.67 1.83
N GLY A 126 -3.62 -11.67 1.41
CA GLY A 126 -3.93 -10.49 2.22
C GLY A 126 -2.71 -9.63 2.54
N LEU A 127 -2.09 -9.86 3.69
CA LEU A 127 -0.95 -9.09 4.20
C LEU A 127 0.37 -9.81 3.95
N ARG A 128 1.36 -9.08 3.45
CA ARG A 128 2.71 -9.61 3.22
C ARG A 128 3.78 -8.59 3.60
N PRO A 129 4.97 -9.04 4.03
CA PRO A 129 6.10 -8.15 4.26
C PRO A 129 6.61 -7.57 2.94
N CYS A 130 6.90 -6.26 2.91
CA CYS A 130 7.51 -5.59 1.76
C CYS A 130 8.74 -4.76 2.10
N THR A 131 9.49 -4.43 1.06
CA THR A 131 10.30 -3.21 1.00
C THR A 131 9.76 -2.26 -0.06
N ILE A 132 9.99 -0.95 0.15
CA ILE A 132 9.57 0.12 -0.76
C ILE A 132 10.78 0.99 -1.11
N THR A 133 10.90 1.31 -2.39
CA THR A 133 11.94 2.19 -2.96
C THR A 133 11.36 3.22 -3.90
#